data_AF-A0A7X0AAE0-F1
#
_entry.id   AF-A0A7X0AAE0-F1
#
_cell.length_a   1.000
_cell.length_b   1.000
_cell.length_c   1.000
_cell.angle_alpha   90.00
_cell.angle_beta   90.00
_cell.angle_gamma   90.00
#
_symmetry.space_group_name_H-M   'P 1'
#
loop_
_entity.id
_entity.type
_entity.pdbx_description
1 polymer ?
#
loop_
_entity_poly.entity_id
_entity_poly.type
_entity_poly.pdbx_seq_one_letter_code
_entity_poly.pdbx_strand_id
1 'polypeptide(L)'
;MPTETAEERPRVYLNSVHLKGFKSIEDLTIDLKKGLNILIGKNGSGKSNFMDFIYQAIRIKSNLKASYKYSKLEFNADEQHSFSIEVERDFFTKSEQEYPSNRLKFSEKFFIDNKKVFDNSQGSTLTKDFEFQNRQIRYTNISMGLFYILGYQNIYSYYLKYSLPDNLACVDIPGTIKANTGDGFVFWSFPRVLNFMEEILSKVEIFFDEYTEDAEPKNKIENASSSDILGLLKIQDKTINNIKLYTNIEDLRFNGNINLYREDKSVIIENIKIDFKVNGNWLPWSQLSDGTKRLFYIISEITVTDGLILIEEPELGIHPHQFNLLMDFLKEQSEEKQIIISTHSPKALDHLSPEELDHILIAYYDLEKGTQIRHLSDKEISKAQKYMKEVGFFSDYWMLSDLE
;
A
#
# COMPACT_ATOMS: atom_id res chain seq x y z
N MET A 1 26.50 7.64 4.58
CA MET A 1 25.90 6.99 5.76
C MET A 1 24.52 6.53 5.33
N PRO A 2 24.03 5.31 5.66
CA PRO A 2 22.58 5.18 5.74
C PRO A 2 22.17 6.20 6.78
N THR A 3 21.42 7.19 6.34
CA THR A 3 20.90 8.24 7.20
C THR A 3 20.23 7.61 8.42
N GLU A 4 20.39 8.25 9.59
CA GLU A 4 19.93 7.68 10.87
C GLU A 4 18.41 7.47 10.88
N THR A 5 17.68 8.12 9.98
CA THR A 5 16.24 7.97 9.77
C THR A 5 15.92 7.46 8.35
N ALA A 6 14.83 6.69 8.23
CA ALA A 6 14.35 6.16 6.94
C ALA A 6 13.94 7.28 5.96
N GLU A 7 13.52 8.44 6.48
CA GLU A 7 13.04 9.59 5.70
C GLU A 7 14.14 10.26 4.87
N GLU A 8 15.38 10.29 5.37
CA GLU A 8 16.52 10.91 4.70
C GLU A 8 17.13 10.04 3.57
N ARG A 9 16.65 8.80 3.39
CA ARG A 9 17.15 7.91 2.35
C ARG A 9 16.57 8.29 0.98
N PRO A 10 17.32 8.12 -0.13
CA PRO A 10 16.79 8.39 -1.46
C PRO A 10 15.59 7.50 -1.77
N ARG A 11 14.59 8.07 -2.47
CA ARG A 11 13.34 7.38 -2.79
C ARG A 11 13.56 6.44 -3.95
N VAL A 12 12.79 5.35 -3.95
CA VAL A 12 12.73 4.41 -5.06
C VAL A 12 11.29 4.31 -5.53
N TYR A 13 11.09 4.38 -6.84
CA TYR A 13 9.78 4.23 -7.46
C TYR A 13 9.84 3.18 -8.56
N LEU A 14 8.70 2.54 -8.83
CA LEU A 14 8.53 1.61 -9.93
C LEU A 14 8.42 2.41 -11.23
N ASN A 15 9.41 2.29 -12.10
CA ASN A 15 9.53 3.03 -13.35
C ASN A 15 8.94 2.29 -14.54
N SER A 16 9.09 0.96 -14.60
CA SER A 16 8.57 0.16 -15.70
C SER A 16 8.19 -1.24 -15.26
N VAL A 17 7.23 -1.80 -15.98
CA VAL A 17 6.59 -3.07 -15.65
C VAL A 17 6.38 -3.86 -16.94
N HIS A 18 7.00 -5.03 -17.05
CA HIS A 18 6.77 -5.99 -18.13
C HIS A 18 6.23 -7.31 -17.59
N LEU A 19 5.07 -7.75 -18.07
CA LEU A 19 4.27 -8.81 -17.49
C LEU A 19 3.82 -9.80 -18.56
N LYS A 20 3.86 -11.10 -18.25
CA LYS A 20 3.30 -12.13 -19.14
C LYS A 20 2.49 -13.19 -18.41
N GLY A 21 1.44 -13.65 -19.09
CA GLY A 21 0.66 -14.84 -18.74
C GLY A 21 -0.04 -14.76 -17.38
N PHE A 22 -0.83 -13.72 -17.16
CA PHE A 22 -1.64 -13.54 -15.95
C PHE A 22 -3.06 -13.11 -16.28
N LYS A 23 -4.04 -13.96 -15.98
CA LYS A 23 -5.47 -13.70 -16.25
C LYS A 23 -5.67 -13.24 -17.70
N SER A 24 -6.15 -12.01 -17.91
CA SER A 24 -6.36 -11.40 -19.25
C SER A 24 -5.11 -10.80 -19.88
N ILE A 25 -3.97 -10.76 -19.18
CA ILE A 25 -2.71 -10.18 -19.65
C ILE A 25 -1.86 -11.29 -20.27
N GLU A 26 -1.67 -11.23 -21.60
CA GLU A 26 -0.80 -12.15 -22.32
C GLU A 26 0.65 -11.69 -22.28
N ASP A 27 0.92 -10.48 -22.76
CA ASP A 27 2.21 -9.80 -22.78
C ASP A 27 1.96 -8.27 -22.76
N LEU A 28 2.45 -7.59 -21.73
CA LEU A 28 2.21 -6.16 -21.51
C LEU A 28 3.45 -5.48 -20.93
N THR A 29 3.93 -4.43 -21.58
CA THR A 29 4.98 -3.55 -21.07
C THR A 29 4.44 -2.14 -20.96
N ILE A 30 4.64 -1.48 -19.83
CA ILE A 30 4.22 -0.09 -19.61
C ILE A 30 5.15 0.60 -18.62
N ASP A 31 5.39 1.88 -18.87
CA ASP A 31 6.15 2.75 -17.97
C ASP A 31 5.21 3.44 -16.98
N LEU A 32 5.74 3.79 -15.81
CA LEU A 32 5.03 4.43 -14.72
C LEU A 32 5.83 5.66 -14.28
N LYS A 33 5.11 6.65 -13.77
CA LYS A 33 5.68 7.93 -13.36
C LYS A 33 5.80 8.02 -11.85
N LYS A 34 6.66 8.91 -11.35
CA LYS A 34 6.63 9.30 -9.93
C LYS A 34 5.27 9.93 -9.61
N GLY A 35 4.87 9.89 -8.33
CA GLY A 35 3.60 10.46 -7.88
C GLY A 35 2.37 9.72 -8.40
N LEU A 36 1.33 10.48 -8.77
CA LEU A 36 0.00 9.95 -9.07
C LEU A 36 -0.11 9.48 -10.53
N ASN A 37 -0.36 8.19 -10.73
CA ASN A 37 -0.66 7.56 -12.02
C ASN A 37 -2.14 7.17 -12.05
N ILE A 38 -2.84 7.50 -13.14
CA ILE A 38 -4.28 7.26 -13.27
C ILE A 38 -4.52 6.25 -14.40
N LEU A 39 -4.90 5.03 -14.01
CA LEU A 39 -5.32 3.97 -14.92
C LEU A 39 -6.82 4.06 -15.19
N ILE A 40 -7.17 4.50 -16.38
CA ILE A 40 -8.55 4.68 -16.83
C ILE A 40 -8.88 3.76 -18.01
N GLY A 41 -10.14 3.34 -18.12
CA GLY A 41 -10.62 2.56 -19.26
C GLY A 41 -11.92 1.83 -18.96
N LYS A 42 -12.56 1.28 -20.00
CA LYS A 42 -13.87 0.62 -19.91
C LYS A 42 -13.89 -0.59 -18.97
N ASN A 43 -15.09 -0.97 -18.53
CA ASN A 43 -15.30 -2.20 -17.76
C ASN A 43 -14.77 -3.40 -18.55
N GLY A 44 -14.07 -4.30 -17.86
CA GLY A 44 -13.47 -5.48 -18.48
C GLY A 44 -12.17 -5.23 -19.26
N SER A 45 -11.62 -4.01 -19.29
CA SER A 45 -10.32 -3.77 -19.95
C SER A 45 -9.13 -4.44 -19.26
N GLY A 46 -9.30 -4.87 -18.00
CA GLY A 46 -8.29 -5.59 -17.22
C GLY A 46 -7.51 -4.73 -16.22
N LYS A 47 -8.00 -3.54 -15.87
CA LYS A 47 -7.39 -2.67 -14.84
C LYS A 47 -7.12 -3.39 -13.52
N SER A 48 -8.13 -4.06 -12.96
CA SER A 48 -8.00 -4.85 -11.73
C SER A 48 -6.96 -5.97 -11.85
N ASN A 49 -6.83 -6.57 -13.05
CA ASN A 49 -5.83 -7.61 -13.29
C ASN A 49 -4.42 -7.02 -13.33
N PHE A 50 -4.23 -5.84 -13.91
CA PHE A 50 -2.95 -5.13 -13.86
C PHE A 50 -2.57 -4.74 -12.42
N MET A 51 -3.50 -4.19 -11.64
CA MET A 51 -3.29 -3.83 -10.23
C MET A 51 -2.96 -5.06 -9.37
N ASP A 52 -3.74 -6.14 -9.48
CA ASP A 52 -3.47 -7.43 -8.82
C ASP A 52 -2.09 -8.00 -9.19
N PHE A 53 -1.66 -7.79 -10.44
CA PHE A 53 -0.36 -8.26 -10.91
C PHE A 53 0.75 -7.50 -10.20
N ILE A 54 0.77 -6.16 -10.29
CA ILE A 54 1.82 -5.33 -9.69
C ILE A 54 1.98 -5.68 -8.22
N TYR A 55 0.86 -5.78 -7.51
CA TYR A 55 0.84 -6.15 -6.10
C TYR A 55 1.51 -7.50 -5.83
N GLN A 56 1.22 -8.52 -6.64
CA GLN A 56 1.82 -9.85 -6.49
C GLN A 56 3.30 -9.89 -6.90
N ALA A 57 3.66 -9.16 -7.94
CA ALA A 57 5.02 -9.13 -8.49
C ALA A 57 6.01 -8.43 -7.55
N ILE A 58 5.58 -7.46 -6.75
CA ILE A 58 6.45 -6.81 -5.76
C ILE A 58 6.64 -7.70 -4.52
N ARG A 59 5.63 -8.50 -4.16
CA ARG A 59 5.63 -9.32 -2.92
C ARG A 59 6.13 -10.75 -3.13
N ILE A 60 7.16 -10.95 -3.96
CA ILE A 60 7.66 -12.29 -4.29
C ILE A 60 8.11 -13.01 -3.02
N LYS A 61 7.27 -13.92 -2.52
CA LYS A 61 7.67 -14.91 -1.52
C LYS A 61 8.01 -16.22 -2.22
N SER A 62 9.13 -16.81 -1.83
CA SER A 62 9.70 -18.05 -2.40
C SER A 62 8.72 -19.24 -2.44
N ASN A 63 7.68 -19.23 -1.59
CA ASN A 63 6.73 -20.34 -1.44
C ASN A 63 5.29 -20.04 -1.90
N LEU A 64 4.98 -18.86 -2.44
CA LEU A 64 3.62 -18.53 -2.90
C LEU A 64 3.39 -18.96 -4.35
N LYS A 65 2.24 -19.63 -4.60
CA LYS A 65 1.68 -19.85 -5.94
C LYS A 65 1.28 -18.48 -6.52
N ALA A 66 2.20 -17.76 -7.15
CA ALA A 66 1.82 -16.61 -7.96
C ALA A 66 1.29 -17.11 -9.31
N SER A 67 0.25 -16.48 -9.83
CA SER A 67 -0.47 -16.96 -11.02
C SER A 67 0.00 -16.32 -12.33
N TYR A 68 1.25 -15.82 -12.39
CA TYR A 68 1.84 -15.19 -13.59
C TYR A 68 3.08 -15.95 -14.10
N LYS A 69 3.33 -15.90 -15.42
CA LYS A 69 4.47 -16.55 -16.11
C LYS A 69 5.77 -15.80 -15.93
N TYR A 70 5.73 -14.49 -16.18
CA TYR A 70 6.92 -13.66 -16.19
C TYR A 70 6.60 -12.27 -15.66
N SER A 71 7.53 -11.69 -14.92
CA SER A 71 7.53 -10.29 -14.54
C SER A 71 8.94 -9.72 -14.61
N LYS A 72 9.09 -8.54 -15.21
CA LYS A 72 10.26 -7.68 -15.03
C LYS A 72 9.79 -6.35 -14.46
N LEU A 73 10.30 -6.01 -13.28
CA LEU A 73 10.03 -4.75 -12.61
C LEU A 73 11.31 -3.92 -12.64
N GLU A 74 11.22 -2.69 -13.14
CA GLU A 74 12.32 -1.74 -13.16
C GLU A 74 12.02 -0.59 -12.22
N PHE A 75 12.98 -0.28 -11.36
CA PHE A 75 12.88 0.74 -10.35
C PHE A 75 14.00 1.75 -10.51
N ASN A 76 13.70 3.01 -10.24
CA ASN A 76 14.66 4.10 -10.28
C ASN A 76 14.77 4.73 -8.89
N ALA A 77 15.99 5.00 -8.45
CA ALA A 77 16.25 5.63 -7.17
C ALA A 77 16.80 7.05 -7.34
N ASP A 78 15.91 8.05 -7.41
CA ASP A 78 16.21 9.47 -7.57
C ASP A 78 17.43 9.79 -8.46
N GLU A 79 17.46 9.15 -9.64
CA GLU A 79 18.49 9.31 -10.68
C GLU A 79 19.91 8.85 -10.31
N GLN A 80 20.10 8.21 -9.15
CA GLN A 80 21.39 7.66 -8.74
C GLN A 80 21.65 6.29 -9.33
N HIS A 81 20.69 5.39 -9.20
CA HIS A 81 20.81 3.99 -9.58
C HIS A 81 19.50 3.45 -10.16
N SER A 82 19.63 2.49 -11.07
CA SER A 82 18.51 1.68 -11.56
C SER A 82 18.60 0.26 -11.02
N PHE A 83 17.44 -0.29 -10.70
CA PHE A 83 17.30 -1.66 -10.20
C PHE A 83 16.32 -2.39 -11.10
N SER A 84 16.64 -3.59 -11.53
CA SER A 84 15.66 -4.43 -12.23
C SER A 84 15.61 -5.83 -11.68
N ILE A 85 14.40 -6.35 -11.59
CA ILE A 85 14.13 -7.67 -11.06
C ILE A 85 13.30 -8.43 -12.09
N GLU A 86 13.86 -9.53 -12.58
CA GLU A 86 13.19 -10.45 -13.50
C GLU A 86 12.83 -11.73 -12.76
N VAL A 87 11.58 -12.16 -12.86
CA VAL A 87 11.11 -13.44 -12.35
C VAL A 87 10.35 -14.20 -13.42
N GLU A 88 10.74 -15.45 -13.61
CA GLU A 88 10.12 -16.41 -14.52
C GLU A 88 9.67 -17.63 -13.72
N ARG A 89 8.45 -18.13 -13.96
CA ARG A 89 7.86 -19.21 -13.17
C ARG A 89 7.49 -20.41 -14.05
N ASP A 90 7.73 -21.61 -13.52
CA ASP A 90 7.35 -22.86 -14.19
C ASP A 90 5.85 -23.11 -14.00
N PHE A 91 5.11 -23.27 -15.10
CA PHE A 91 3.69 -23.61 -15.08
C PHE A 91 3.54 -25.13 -15.22
N PHE A 92 3.34 -25.83 -14.10
CA PHE A 92 2.98 -27.25 -14.15
C PHE A 92 1.53 -27.41 -14.62
N THR A 93 1.33 -28.20 -15.68
CA THR A 93 0.01 -28.74 -16.02
C THR A 93 -0.37 -29.82 -15.00
N LYS A 94 -1.67 -29.98 -14.71
CA LYS A 94 -2.20 -30.94 -13.71
C LYS A 94 -1.73 -32.40 -13.92
N SER A 95 -1.14 -32.74 -15.06
CA SER A 95 -0.66 -34.09 -15.40
C SER A 95 0.74 -34.44 -14.88
N GLU A 96 1.53 -33.48 -14.39
CA GLU A 96 2.89 -33.74 -13.91
C GLU A 96 2.92 -33.94 -12.39
N GLN A 97 2.37 -35.08 -11.94
CA GLN A 97 2.34 -35.49 -10.53
C GLN A 97 3.57 -36.27 -10.06
N GLU A 98 4.60 -36.43 -10.89
CA GLU A 98 5.82 -37.13 -10.50
C GLU A 98 7.06 -36.22 -10.63
N TYR A 99 7.89 -36.20 -9.56
CA TYR A 99 9.22 -35.55 -9.38
C TYR A 99 9.28 -34.18 -8.65
N PRO A 100 10.41 -33.85 -7.98
CA PRO A 100 10.64 -33.98 -6.54
C PRO A 100 10.46 -32.66 -5.77
N SER A 101 10.25 -32.77 -4.46
CA SER A 101 9.96 -31.71 -3.48
C SER A 101 11.01 -30.60 -3.30
N ASN A 102 12.12 -30.58 -4.05
CA ASN A 102 13.29 -29.71 -3.82
C ASN A 102 13.71 -28.80 -4.99
N ARG A 103 12.94 -28.69 -6.08
CA ARG A 103 13.23 -27.72 -7.16
C ARG A 103 12.54 -26.38 -6.90
N LEU A 104 13.28 -25.28 -7.06
CA LEU A 104 12.71 -23.93 -7.08
C LEU A 104 11.71 -23.85 -8.23
N LYS A 105 10.49 -23.37 -7.94
CA LYS A 105 9.39 -23.25 -8.92
C LYS A 105 9.43 -21.93 -9.71
N PHE A 106 10.55 -21.23 -9.63
CA PHE A 106 10.78 -19.95 -10.28
C PHE A 106 12.28 -19.71 -10.42
N SER A 107 12.64 -18.93 -11.44
CA SER A 107 13.93 -18.27 -11.55
C SER A 107 13.78 -16.78 -11.31
N GLU A 108 14.84 -16.16 -10.82
CA GLU A 108 14.95 -14.78 -10.43
C GLU A 108 16.32 -14.25 -10.82
N LYS A 109 16.33 -13.04 -11.39
CA LYS A 109 17.53 -12.28 -11.68
C LYS A 109 17.37 -10.89 -11.11
N PHE A 110 18.43 -10.39 -10.48
CA PHE A 110 18.49 -9.02 -9.97
C PHE A 110 19.65 -8.28 -10.63
N PHE A 111 19.39 -7.07 -11.07
CA PHE A 111 20.34 -6.19 -11.71
C PHE A 111 20.40 -4.85 -10.99
N ILE A 112 21.61 -4.30 -10.94
CA ILE A 112 21.89 -2.93 -10.49
C ILE A 112 22.62 -2.24 -11.64
N ASP A 113 22.10 -1.12 -12.13
CA ASP A 113 22.64 -0.36 -13.27
C ASP A 113 22.91 -1.26 -14.49
N ASN A 114 21.92 -2.10 -14.83
CA ASN A 114 21.98 -3.12 -15.88
C ASN A 114 23.02 -4.24 -15.68
N LYS A 115 23.79 -4.22 -14.59
CA LYS A 115 24.72 -5.30 -14.23
C LYS A 115 24.00 -6.35 -13.40
N LYS A 116 23.97 -7.59 -13.89
CA LYS A 116 23.38 -8.73 -13.18
C LYS A 116 24.19 -9.07 -11.92
N VAL A 117 23.59 -8.90 -10.75
CA VAL A 117 24.22 -9.21 -9.46
C VAL A 117 23.73 -10.55 -8.90
N PHE A 118 22.49 -10.96 -9.18
CA PHE A 118 21.90 -12.25 -8.78
C PHE A 118 21.30 -12.98 -9.98
N ASP A 119 21.39 -14.31 -9.96
CA ASP A 119 20.76 -15.20 -10.95
C ASP A 119 20.69 -16.62 -10.36
N ASN A 120 19.49 -17.14 -10.15
CA ASN A 120 19.28 -18.53 -9.73
C ASN A 120 18.72 -19.43 -10.85
N SER A 121 18.66 -18.96 -12.09
CA SER A 121 18.08 -19.74 -13.22
C SER A 121 18.83 -21.04 -13.51
N GLN A 122 20.11 -21.13 -13.14
CA GLN A 122 20.97 -22.29 -13.40
C GLN A 122 21.36 -23.07 -12.13
N GLY A 123 20.77 -22.79 -10.97
CA GLY A 123 21.20 -23.38 -9.70
C GLY A 123 20.14 -23.38 -8.60
N SER A 124 20.44 -24.04 -7.48
CA SER A 124 19.54 -24.13 -6.32
C SER A 124 19.81 -23.07 -5.24
N THR A 125 20.84 -22.22 -5.41
CA THR A 125 21.22 -21.28 -4.37
C THR A 125 20.24 -20.12 -4.31
N LEU A 126 19.49 -20.06 -3.22
CA LEU A 126 18.59 -18.95 -2.89
C LEU A 126 19.35 -17.69 -2.49
N THR A 127 20.64 -17.79 -2.21
CA THR A 127 21.42 -16.70 -1.66
C THR A 127 22.68 -16.40 -2.48
N LYS A 128 23.07 -15.14 -2.54
CA LYS A 128 24.33 -14.72 -3.16
C LYS A 128 24.83 -13.45 -2.51
N ASP A 129 26.13 -13.41 -2.24
CA ASP A 129 26.77 -12.20 -1.73
C ASP A 129 27.27 -11.38 -2.94
N PHE A 130 27.10 -10.05 -2.89
CA PHE A 130 27.67 -9.11 -3.87
C PHE A 130 28.13 -7.83 -3.19
N GLU A 131 29.03 -7.09 -3.84
CA GLU A 131 29.49 -5.80 -3.35
C GLU A 131 28.66 -4.66 -3.96
N PHE A 132 28.22 -3.72 -3.12
CA PHE A 132 27.54 -2.49 -3.53
C PHE A 132 27.92 -1.36 -2.58
N GLN A 133 28.32 -0.20 -3.12
CA GLN A 133 28.77 0.97 -2.35
C GLN A 133 29.79 0.62 -1.24
N ASN A 134 30.80 -0.19 -1.57
CA ASN A 134 31.85 -0.68 -0.65
C ASN A 134 31.32 -1.53 0.52
N ARG A 135 30.15 -2.15 0.38
CA ARG A 135 29.55 -3.05 1.38
C ARG A 135 29.30 -4.41 0.76
N GLN A 136 29.57 -5.46 1.53
CA GLN A 136 29.12 -6.82 1.21
C GLN A 136 27.64 -6.97 1.56
N ILE A 137 26.82 -7.25 0.55
CA ILE A 137 25.38 -7.43 0.67
C ILE A 137 25.07 -8.91 0.47
N ARG A 138 24.45 -9.53 1.48
CA ARG A 138 23.88 -10.87 1.35
C ARG A 138 22.46 -10.77 0.82
N TYR A 139 22.25 -11.27 -0.40
CA TYR A 139 20.95 -11.35 -1.01
C TYR A 139 20.35 -12.74 -0.79
N THR A 140 19.07 -12.84 -0.43
CA THR A 140 18.38 -14.13 -0.19
C THR A 140 17.10 -14.32 -1.01
N ASN A 141 16.51 -13.23 -1.47
CA ASN A 141 15.31 -13.12 -2.31
C ASN A 141 14.87 -11.64 -2.29
N ILE A 142 13.90 -11.33 -3.14
CA ILE A 142 13.13 -10.08 -3.09
C ILE A 142 12.31 -10.06 -1.81
N SER A 143 12.94 -9.67 -0.71
CA SER A 143 12.24 -9.36 0.53
C SER A 143 11.87 -7.87 0.53
N MET A 144 10.84 -7.52 1.30
CA MET A 144 10.43 -6.12 1.50
C MET A 144 11.56 -5.22 2.04
N GLY A 145 12.71 -5.78 2.46
CA GLY A 145 13.87 -5.05 2.96
C GLY A 145 15.03 -4.86 1.98
N LEU A 146 14.93 -5.31 0.72
CA LEU A 146 16.05 -5.25 -0.24
C LEU A 146 16.59 -3.82 -0.41
N PHE A 147 15.73 -2.87 -0.74
CA PHE A 147 16.12 -1.48 -0.97
C PHE A 147 16.67 -0.82 0.30
N TYR A 148 16.11 -1.15 1.46
CA TYR A 148 16.64 -0.71 2.75
C TYR A 148 18.05 -1.23 3.03
N ILE A 149 18.35 -2.48 2.70
CA ILE A 149 19.70 -3.05 2.83
C ILE A 149 20.68 -2.31 1.90
N LEU A 150 20.20 -1.89 0.72
CA LEU A 150 20.96 -1.11 -0.27
C LEU A 150 21.07 0.39 0.07
N GLY A 151 20.48 0.85 1.19
CA GLY A 151 20.57 2.25 1.64
C GLY A 151 19.49 3.18 1.09
N TYR A 152 18.44 2.64 0.48
CA TYR A 152 17.29 3.37 -0.05
C TYR A 152 16.06 3.23 0.83
N GLN A 153 15.01 3.99 0.52
CA GLN A 153 13.68 3.73 1.09
C GLN A 153 13.14 2.39 0.58
N ASN A 154 12.41 1.66 1.43
CA ASN A 154 11.75 0.43 1.02
C ASN A 154 10.53 0.73 0.15
N ILE A 155 10.28 -0.15 -0.80
CA ILE A 155 9.05 -0.14 -1.60
C ILE A 155 8.09 -1.14 -0.99
N TYR A 156 7.34 -0.70 0.02
CA TYR A 156 6.18 -1.43 0.48
C TYR A 156 5.06 -1.24 -0.53
N SER A 157 4.48 -2.34 -1.03
CA SER A 157 3.27 -2.27 -1.84
C SER A 157 2.04 -2.42 -0.96
N TYR A 158 1.15 -1.44 -1.02
CA TYR A 158 -0.12 -1.47 -0.32
C TYR A 158 -1.27 -1.41 -1.32
N TYR A 159 -2.26 -2.29 -1.18
CA TYR A 159 -3.34 -2.42 -2.15
C TYR A 159 -4.71 -2.29 -1.49
N LEU A 160 -5.33 -1.14 -1.73
CA LEU A 160 -6.71 -0.84 -1.39
C LEU A 160 -7.64 -1.30 -2.51
N LYS A 161 -8.32 -2.42 -2.27
CA LYS A 161 -9.42 -2.88 -3.13
C LYS A 161 -10.68 -2.06 -2.87
N TYR A 162 -11.62 -2.15 -3.80
CA TYR A 162 -12.86 -1.38 -3.77
C TYR A 162 -13.78 -1.70 -2.56
N SER A 163 -13.58 -2.77 -1.80
CA SER A 163 -14.43 -3.09 -0.64
C SER A 163 -13.78 -2.64 0.67
N LEU A 164 -14.61 -2.17 1.61
CA LEU A 164 -14.21 -2.09 3.01
C LEU A 164 -13.89 -3.50 3.53
N PRO A 165 -12.88 -3.65 4.40
CA PRO A 165 -12.63 -4.91 5.08
C PRO A 165 -13.81 -5.30 5.98
N ASP A 166 -14.12 -6.59 6.02
CA ASP A 166 -15.00 -7.12 7.06
C ASP A 166 -14.25 -7.16 8.41
N ASN A 167 -14.94 -6.83 9.50
CA ASN A 167 -14.42 -6.99 10.87
C ASN A 167 -13.16 -6.16 11.15
N LEU A 168 -13.21 -4.86 10.83
CA LEU A 168 -12.15 -3.91 11.17
C LEU A 168 -12.12 -3.61 12.68
N ALA A 169 -11.19 -4.24 13.39
CA ALA A 169 -11.06 -4.14 14.82
C ALA A 169 -10.77 -2.71 15.29
N CYS A 170 -11.29 -2.37 16.47
CA CYS A 170 -11.33 -1.02 17.04
C CYS A 170 -12.19 -0.01 16.25
N VAL A 171 -12.85 -0.45 15.17
CA VAL A 171 -13.71 0.40 14.34
C VAL A 171 -15.12 -0.19 14.26
N ASP A 172 -15.31 -1.32 13.59
CA ASP A 172 -16.62 -1.98 13.47
C ASP A 172 -16.90 -2.92 14.66
N ILE A 173 -15.87 -3.64 15.11
CA ILE A 173 -15.87 -4.55 16.24
C ILE A 173 -14.95 -4.00 17.33
N PRO A 174 -15.30 -4.18 18.61
CA PRO A 174 -14.42 -3.82 19.70
C PRO A 174 -13.11 -4.62 19.64
N GLY A 175 -12.01 -3.93 19.90
CA GLY A 175 -10.70 -4.52 20.08
C GLY A 175 -10.43 -4.99 21.50
N THR A 176 -9.56 -6.00 21.63
CA THR A 176 -9.09 -6.54 22.92
C THR A 176 -7.56 -6.69 22.93
N ILE A 177 -6.93 -6.22 24.01
CA ILE A 177 -5.49 -6.39 24.28
C ILE A 177 -5.34 -7.24 25.56
N LYS A 178 -4.47 -8.25 25.54
CA LYS A 178 -4.13 -9.06 26.72
C LYS A 178 -2.62 -9.01 26.97
N ALA A 179 -2.21 -8.37 28.05
CA ALA A 179 -0.82 -8.33 28.50
C ALA A 179 -0.60 -9.36 29.61
N ASN A 180 0.39 -10.26 29.50
CA ASN A 180 0.69 -11.22 30.55
C ASN A 180 1.74 -10.67 31.53
N THR A 181 1.48 -10.79 32.84
CA THR A 181 2.44 -10.45 33.89
C THR A 181 3.37 -11.64 34.15
N GLY A 182 4.68 -11.45 33.98
CA GLY A 182 5.71 -12.44 34.35
C GLY A 182 6.74 -12.75 33.27
N ASP A 183 6.30 -12.91 32.01
CA ASP A 183 7.19 -13.27 30.89
C ASP A 183 7.44 -12.11 29.91
N GLY A 184 6.83 -10.94 30.14
CA GLY A 184 7.03 -9.73 29.32
C GLY A 184 6.46 -9.84 27.90
N PHE A 185 5.40 -10.64 27.70
CA PHE A 185 4.78 -10.78 26.38
C PHE A 185 3.37 -10.18 26.39
N VAL A 186 3.16 -9.19 25.53
CA VAL A 186 1.84 -8.64 25.21
C VAL A 186 1.28 -9.36 23.98
N PHE A 187 0.04 -9.82 24.09
CA PHE A 187 -0.67 -10.44 22.98
C PHE A 187 -1.92 -9.64 22.68
N TRP A 188 -2.10 -9.25 21.42
CA TRP A 188 -3.36 -8.72 20.94
C TRP A 188 -4.03 -9.70 19.99
N SER A 189 -5.36 -9.75 20.06
CA SER A 189 -6.18 -10.54 19.13
C SER A 189 -7.06 -9.59 18.34
N PHE A 190 -6.56 -9.16 17.19
CA PHE A 190 -7.35 -8.42 16.22
C PHE A 190 -7.44 -9.24 14.94
N PRO A 191 -8.64 -9.43 14.36
CA PRO A 191 -8.74 -10.04 13.04
C PRO A 191 -8.03 -9.18 11.99
N ARG A 192 -8.28 -7.85 11.99
CA ARG A 192 -7.61 -6.86 11.16
C ARG A 192 -7.70 -5.47 11.82
N VAL A 193 -6.60 -4.73 11.88
CA VAL A 193 -6.57 -3.32 12.31
C VAL A 193 -6.18 -2.39 11.17
N LEU A 194 -6.41 -1.10 11.36
CA LEU A 194 -5.85 -0.04 10.50
C LEU A 194 -4.35 0.10 10.73
N ASN A 195 -3.60 0.51 9.71
CA ASN A 195 -2.14 0.63 9.79
C ASN A 195 -1.68 1.58 10.90
N PHE A 196 -2.41 2.67 11.17
CA PHE A 196 -2.03 3.60 12.25
C PHE A 196 -2.20 2.98 13.66
N MET A 197 -3.00 1.91 13.79
CA MET A 197 -3.16 1.20 15.06
C MET A 197 -1.90 0.45 15.45
N GLU A 198 -1.09 -0.02 14.49
CA GLU A 198 0.14 -0.77 14.78
C GLU A 198 1.10 0.04 15.66
N GLU A 199 1.26 1.34 15.39
CA GLU A 199 2.09 2.21 16.22
C GLU A 199 1.50 2.42 17.62
N ILE A 200 0.18 2.58 17.73
CA ILE A 200 -0.50 2.72 19.01
C ILE A 200 -0.32 1.45 19.84
N LEU A 201 -0.48 0.29 19.22
CA LEU A 201 -0.31 -1.01 19.87
C LEU A 201 1.13 -1.24 20.30
N SER A 202 2.11 -0.86 19.48
CA SER A 202 3.53 -0.92 19.84
C SER A 202 3.85 -0.03 21.06
N LYS A 203 3.27 1.17 21.15
CA LYS A 203 3.41 2.03 22.34
C LYS A 203 2.80 1.40 23.58
N VAL A 204 1.66 0.73 23.43
CA VAL A 204 1.01 -0.02 24.52
C VAL A 204 1.88 -1.21 24.96
N GLU A 205 2.47 -1.94 24.02
CA GLU A 205 3.41 -3.03 24.29
C GLU A 205 4.64 -2.53 25.06
N ILE A 206 5.32 -1.49 24.57
CA ILE A 206 6.48 -0.89 25.25
C ILE A 206 6.13 -0.42 26.66
N PHE A 207 4.94 0.17 26.86
CA PHE A 207 4.49 0.60 28.17
C PHE A 207 4.38 -0.55 29.18
N PHE A 208 4.00 -1.74 28.72
CA PHE A 208 3.91 -2.94 29.53
C PHE A 208 5.27 -3.66 29.71
N ASP A 209 6.21 -3.49 28.78
CA ASP A 209 7.51 -4.15 28.75
C ASP A 209 8.65 -3.37 29.46
N GLU A 210 8.41 -2.19 30.04
CA GLU A 210 9.46 -1.43 30.75
C GLU A 210 10.01 -2.19 31.99
N TYR A 211 11.12 -2.90 31.81
CA TYR A 211 12.00 -3.42 32.87
C TYR A 211 12.90 -2.31 33.43
N THR A 212 13.17 -2.30 34.75
CA THR A 212 14.20 -1.43 35.33
C THR A 212 15.61 -1.97 35.06
N GLU A 213 16.65 -1.14 35.23
CA GLU A 213 18.07 -1.53 35.09
C GLU A 213 18.46 -2.76 35.94
N ASP A 214 17.67 -3.10 36.95
CA ASP A 214 17.86 -4.26 37.84
C ASP A 214 17.03 -5.50 37.44
N ALA A 215 16.43 -5.52 36.24
CA ALA A 215 15.62 -6.63 35.70
C ALA A 215 14.39 -7.04 36.55
N GLU A 216 13.93 -6.19 37.46
CA GLU A 216 12.61 -6.37 38.09
C GLU A 216 11.51 -5.77 37.20
N PRO A 217 10.46 -6.52 36.83
CA PRO A 217 9.32 -5.97 36.10
C PRO A 217 8.66 -4.91 36.96
N LYS A 218 8.57 -3.67 36.47
CA LYS A 218 7.78 -2.64 37.17
C LYS A 218 6.34 -3.13 37.29
N ASN A 219 5.76 -3.04 38.49
CA ASN A 219 4.33 -3.22 38.81
C ASN A 219 3.38 -2.27 38.04
N LYS A 220 3.76 -1.70 36.89
CA LYS A 220 2.91 -0.83 36.05
C LYS A 220 1.72 -1.59 35.49
N ILE A 221 1.89 -2.88 35.16
CA ILE A 221 0.79 -3.71 34.64
C ILE A 221 -0.34 -3.82 35.67
N GLU A 222 -0.01 -4.14 36.93
CA GLU A 222 -1.01 -4.31 38.00
C GLU A 222 -1.72 -2.99 38.37
N ASN A 223 -1.02 -1.87 38.29
CA ASN A 223 -1.51 -0.56 38.74
C ASN A 223 -2.05 0.34 37.63
N ALA A 224 -1.98 -0.06 36.35
CA ALA A 224 -2.49 0.74 35.25
C ALA A 224 -3.99 1.02 35.43
N SER A 225 -4.38 2.29 35.33
CA SER A 225 -5.76 2.74 35.33
C SER A 225 -6.31 2.84 33.91
N SER A 226 -7.64 2.88 33.75
CA SER A 226 -8.25 3.13 32.44
C SER A 226 -7.79 4.48 31.85
N SER A 227 -7.52 5.49 32.68
CA SER A 227 -6.98 6.78 32.22
C SER A 227 -5.55 6.67 31.68
N ASP A 228 -4.71 5.83 32.28
CA ASP A 228 -3.35 5.61 31.77
C ASP A 228 -3.39 4.98 30.39
N ILE A 229 -4.23 3.93 30.22
CA ILE A 229 -4.42 3.24 28.95
C ILE A 229 -4.99 4.18 27.89
N LEU A 230 -6.04 4.95 28.19
CA LEU A 230 -6.60 5.94 27.27
C LEU A 230 -5.57 7.02 26.89
N GLY A 231 -4.64 7.35 27.79
CA GLY A 231 -3.52 8.26 27.52
C GLY A 231 -2.55 7.73 26.46
N LEU A 232 -2.42 6.40 26.32
CA LEU A 232 -1.60 5.74 25.30
C LEU A 232 -2.34 5.58 23.97
N LEU A 233 -3.67 5.41 24.01
CA LEU A 233 -4.54 5.31 22.85
C LEU A 233 -4.75 6.68 22.18
N LYS A 234 -3.71 7.19 21.51
CA LYS A 234 -3.74 8.47 20.80
C LYS A 234 -3.47 8.28 19.32
N ILE A 235 -4.41 8.76 18.51
CA ILE A 235 -4.25 8.83 17.05
C ILE A 235 -3.32 10.00 16.74
N GLN A 236 -2.41 9.81 15.79
CA GLN A 236 -1.48 10.87 15.38
C GLN A 236 -2.21 12.09 14.80
N ASP A 237 -1.70 13.29 15.10
CA ASP A 237 -2.26 14.55 14.61
C ASP A 237 -2.30 14.60 13.08
N LYS A 238 -1.29 14.05 12.40
CA LYS A 238 -1.26 13.97 10.92
C LYS A 238 -2.49 13.23 10.38
N THR A 239 -2.83 12.10 10.98
CA THR A 239 -4.01 11.29 10.60
C THR A 239 -5.31 12.03 10.90
N ILE A 240 -5.44 12.66 12.08
CA ILE A 240 -6.63 13.46 12.43
C ILE A 240 -6.80 14.64 11.47
N ASN A 241 -5.72 15.37 11.17
CA ASN A 241 -5.74 16.53 10.30
C ASN A 241 -6.15 16.18 8.87
N ASN A 242 -5.58 15.10 8.30
CA ASN A 242 -5.96 14.64 6.96
C ASN A 242 -7.43 14.22 6.91
N ILE A 243 -7.91 13.49 7.92
CA ILE A 243 -9.30 13.06 7.99
C ILE A 243 -10.24 14.27 8.11
N LYS A 244 -9.87 15.27 8.89
CA LYS A 244 -10.62 16.52 9.03
C LYS A 244 -10.67 17.35 7.74
N LEU A 245 -9.58 17.38 6.99
CA LEU A 245 -9.48 18.19 5.78
C LEU A 245 -10.26 17.57 4.60
N TYR A 246 -10.24 16.24 4.50
CA TYR A 246 -10.70 15.52 3.30
C TYR A 246 -11.96 14.68 3.51
N THR A 247 -12.57 14.74 4.70
CA THR A 247 -13.83 14.04 5.01
C THR A 247 -14.80 14.95 5.76
N ASN A 248 -16.01 14.44 6.03
CA ASN A 248 -16.98 15.13 6.90
C ASN A 248 -16.75 14.84 8.40
N ILE A 249 -15.68 14.10 8.76
CA ILE A 249 -15.33 13.79 10.14
C ILE A 249 -14.49 14.93 10.70
N GLU A 250 -14.98 15.58 11.74
CA GLU A 250 -14.35 16.73 12.38
C GLU A 250 -13.22 16.34 13.33
N ASP A 251 -13.29 15.14 13.92
CA ASP A 251 -12.36 14.63 14.93
C ASP A 251 -12.53 13.12 15.16
N LEU A 252 -11.52 12.49 15.76
CA LEU A 252 -11.47 11.07 16.10
C LEU A 252 -10.99 10.90 17.53
N ARG A 253 -11.54 9.92 18.25
CA ARG A 253 -11.02 9.54 19.57
C ARG A 253 -11.27 8.08 19.85
N PHE A 254 -10.52 7.52 20.79
CA PHE A 254 -10.95 6.27 21.41
C PHE A 254 -12.09 6.52 22.39
N ASN A 255 -13.08 5.64 22.37
CA ASN A 255 -14.19 5.65 23.30
C ASN A 255 -13.66 5.44 24.72
N GLY A 256 -14.06 6.31 25.66
CA GLY A 256 -13.58 6.26 27.04
C GLY A 256 -14.07 5.05 27.84
N ASN A 257 -15.09 4.32 27.34
CA ASN A 257 -15.69 3.19 28.03
C ASN A 257 -14.92 1.88 27.74
N ILE A 258 -13.66 1.82 28.12
CA ILE A 258 -12.86 0.59 28.09
C ILE A 258 -13.08 -0.23 29.37
N ASN A 259 -13.05 -1.56 29.25
CA ASN A 259 -13.09 -2.45 30.40
C ASN A 259 -11.68 -2.96 30.70
N LEU A 260 -11.29 -2.92 31.97
CA LEU A 260 -10.00 -3.40 32.44
C LEU A 260 -10.21 -4.56 33.43
N TYR A 261 -9.78 -5.75 33.03
CA TYR A 261 -9.82 -6.95 33.87
C TYR A 261 -8.40 -7.31 34.30
N ARG A 262 -8.26 -7.72 35.57
CA ARG A 262 -7.00 -8.20 36.14
C ARG A 262 -7.16 -9.66 36.53
N GLU A 263 -6.31 -10.51 35.98
CA GLU A 263 -6.15 -11.92 36.33
C GLU A 263 -4.79 -12.11 37.03
N ASP A 264 -4.61 -13.22 37.75
CA ASP A 264 -3.37 -13.51 38.52
C ASP A 264 -2.07 -13.31 37.72
N LYS A 265 -2.11 -13.52 36.41
CA LYS A 265 -0.96 -13.40 35.50
C LYS A 265 -1.24 -12.56 34.25
N SER A 266 -2.32 -11.77 34.21
CA SER A 266 -2.61 -10.98 33.01
C SER A 266 -3.50 -9.77 33.27
N VAL A 267 -3.40 -8.79 32.38
CA VAL A 267 -4.31 -7.65 32.29
C VAL A 267 -4.96 -7.66 30.92
N ILE A 268 -6.29 -7.62 30.91
CA ILE A 268 -7.11 -7.64 29.71
C ILE A 268 -7.82 -6.30 29.58
N ILE A 269 -7.62 -5.63 28.44
CA ILE A 269 -8.30 -4.40 28.06
C ILE A 269 -9.29 -4.74 26.95
N GLU A 270 -10.58 -4.55 27.20
CA GLU A 270 -11.64 -4.78 26.22
C GLU A 270 -12.38 -3.49 25.84
N ASN A 271 -13.17 -3.59 24.77
CA ASN A 271 -14.02 -2.53 24.24
C ASN A 271 -13.24 -1.32 23.71
N ILE A 272 -12.04 -1.55 23.16
CA ILE A 272 -11.28 -0.52 22.46
C ILE A 272 -12.03 -0.21 21.16
N LYS A 273 -12.52 1.03 21.01
CA LYS A 273 -13.26 1.49 19.83
C LYS A 273 -12.97 2.94 19.53
N ILE A 274 -13.09 3.33 18.27
CA ILE A 274 -12.99 4.72 17.81
C ILE A 274 -14.40 5.32 17.68
N ASP A 275 -14.60 6.49 18.28
CA ASP A 275 -15.74 7.36 18.01
C ASP A 275 -15.35 8.43 16.99
N PHE A 276 -16.32 8.85 16.18
CA PHE A 276 -16.15 9.79 15.08
C PHE A 276 -16.98 11.04 15.34
N LYS A 277 -16.38 12.23 15.31
CA LYS A 277 -17.14 13.47 15.46
C LYS A 277 -17.66 13.92 14.09
N VAL A 278 -18.97 14.00 13.93
CA VAL A 278 -19.62 14.45 12.69
C VAL A 278 -20.77 15.39 13.05
N ASN A 279 -20.79 16.58 12.44
CA ASN A 279 -21.77 17.63 12.73
C ASN A 279 -21.87 17.92 14.24
N GLY A 280 -20.72 18.06 14.91
CA GLY A 280 -20.61 18.29 16.35
C GLY A 280 -20.94 17.10 17.27
N ASN A 281 -21.41 15.96 16.76
CA ASN A 281 -21.81 14.79 17.55
C ASN A 281 -20.80 13.65 17.45
N TRP A 282 -20.50 12.97 18.56
CA TRP A 282 -19.71 11.74 18.56
C TRP A 282 -20.59 10.54 18.20
N LEU A 283 -20.28 9.90 17.08
CA LEU A 283 -21.02 8.79 16.51
C LEU A 283 -20.14 7.52 16.47
N PRO A 284 -20.70 6.33 16.70
CA PRO A 284 -20.00 5.07 16.42
C PRO A 284 -19.95 4.80 14.91
N TRP A 285 -19.04 3.91 14.48
CA TRP A 285 -18.89 3.48 13.09
C TRP A 285 -20.21 3.12 12.38
N SER A 286 -21.11 2.43 13.07
CA SER A 286 -22.39 1.95 12.52
C SER A 286 -23.33 3.08 12.08
N GLN A 287 -23.14 4.30 12.59
CA GLN A 287 -23.97 5.46 12.27
C GLN A 287 -23.38 6.35 11.16
N LEU A 288 -22.19 6.03 10.66
CA LEU A 288 -21.60 6.73 9.53
C LEU A 288 -22.23 6.28 8.20
N SER A 289 -22.30 7.19 7.22
CA SER A 289 -22.66 6.81 5.85
C SER A 289 -21.54 5.97 5.21
N ASP A 290 -21.89 5.10 4.27
CA ASP A 290 -20.91 4.20 3.64
C ASP A 290 -19.81 4.96 2.88
N GLY A 291 -20.15 6.08 2.24
CA GLY A 291 -19.15 6.98 1.64
C GLY A 291 -18.18 7.57 2.67
N THR A 292 -18.67 7.94 3.86
CA THR A 292 -17.82 8.46 4.95
C THR A 292 -16.89 7.37 5.50
N LYS A 293 -17.41 6.15 5.69
CA LYS A 293 -16.62 4.98 6.11
C LYS A 293 -15.50 4.70 5.12
N ARG A 294 -15.80 4.75 3.82
CA ARG A 294 -14.83 4.52 2.75
C ARG A 294 -13.76 5.59 2.71
N LEU A 295 -14.13 6.87 2.79
CA LEU A 295 -13.17 7.98 2.84
C LEU A 295 -12.24 7.85 4.05
N PHE A 296 -12.81 7.61 5.24
CA PHE A 296 -12.04 7.39 6.46
C PHE A 296 -11.01 6.28 6.25
N TYR A 297 -11.44 5.11 5.77
CA TYR A 297 -10.57 3.96 5.57
C TYR A 297 -9.43 4.26 4.58
N ILE A 298 -9.73 4.86 3.42
CA ILE A 298 -8.70 5.17 2.41
C ILE A 298 -7.71 6.20 2.97
N ILE A 299 -8.19 7.29 3.55
CA ILE A 299 -7.34 8.37 4.05
C ILE A 299 -6.50 7.90 5.24
N SER A 300 -7.08 7.14 6.17
CA SER A 300 -6.37 6.64 7.35
C SER A 300 -5.25 5.69 6.97
N GLU A 301 -5.49 4.77 6.02
CA GLU A 301 -4.48 3.81 5.58
C GLU A 301 -3.36 4.52 4.81
N ILE A 302 -3.70 5.41 3.88
CA ILE A 302 -2.70 6.08 3.04
C ILE A 302 -1.84 7.03 3.86
N THR A 303 -2.40 7.74 4.84
CA THR A 303 -1.67 8.77 5.61
C THR A 303 -0.37 8.22 6.23
N VAL A 304 -0.42 6.99 6.75
CA VAL A 304 0.69 6.34 7.47
C VAL A 304 1.45 5.30 6.64
N THR A 305 1.04 5.07 5.39
CA THR A 305 1.66 4.08 4.51
C THR A 305 2.57 4.77 3.51
N ASP A 306 3.82 4.32 3.41
CA ASP A 306 4.80 4.80 2.43
C ASP A 306 5.03 3.80 1.29
N GLY A 307 5.75 4.22 0.25
CA GLY A 307 6.14 3.38 -0.88
C GLY A 307 5.16 3.45 -2.06
N LEU A 308 4.71 2.29 -2.54
CA LEU A 308 3.80 2.16 -3.68
C LEU A 308 2.39 1.82 -3.20
N ILE A 309 1.45 2.71 -3.50
CA ILE A 309 0.03 2.55 -3.14
C ILE A 309 -0.78 2.28 -4.40
N LEU A 310 -1.55 1.20 -4.35
CA LEU A 310 -2.49 0.79 -5.40
C LEU A 310 -3.91 0.97 -4.88
N ILE A 311 -4.77 1.66 -5.63
CA ILE A 311 -6.17 1.91 -5.23
C ILE A 311 -7.12 1.54 -6.36
N GLU A 312 -8.09 0.70 -6.08
CA GLU A 312 -9.10 0.27 -7.04
C GLU A 312 -10.43 0.98 -6.81
N GLU A 313 -10.91 1.66 -7.86
CA GLU A 313 -12.19 2.36 -7.93
C GLU A 313 -12.44 3.24 -6.69
N PRO A 314 -11.54 4.19 -6.38
CA PRO A 314 -11.70 5.05 -5.20
C PRO A 314 -13.06 5.75 -5.16
N GLU A 315 -13.67 6.04 -6.32
CA GLU A 315 -14.98 6.68 -6.47
C GLU A 315 -16.19 5.86 -6.00
N LEU A 316 -16.07 4.53 -5.89
CA LEU A 316 -17.22 3.65 -5.69
C LEU A 316 -17.93 3.92 -4.35
N GLY A 317 -19.20 4.35 -4.39
CA GLY A 317 -19.99 4.64 -3.18
C GLY A 317 -19.63 5.97 -2.49
N ILE A 318 -18.84 6.84 -3.14
CA ILE A 318 -18.50 8.19 -2.65
C ILE A 318 -19.29 9.24 -3.43
N HIS A 319 -19.76 10.28 -2.75
CA HIS A 319 -20.40 11.41 -3.42
C HIS A 319 -19.38 12.18 -4.30
N PRO A 320 -19.74 12.68 -5.51
CA PRO A 320 -18.78 13.31 -6.41
C PRO A 320 -17.93 14.45 -5.81
N HIS A 321 -18.52 15.27 -4.94
CA HIS A 321 -17.76 16.33 -4.24
C HIS A 321 -16.68 15.76 -3.31
N GLN A 322 -17.00 14.68 -2.58
CA GLN A 322 -16.04 14.02 -1.70
C GLN A 322 -14.98 13.24 -2.49
N PHE A 323 -15.34 12.73 -3.68
CA PHE A 323 -14.36 12.12 -4.57
C PHE A 323 -13.31 13.14 -5.03
N ASN A 324 -13.71 14.38 -5.32
CA ASN A 324 -12.74 15.44 -5.62
C ASN A 324 -11.80 15.70 -4.44
N LEU A 325 -12.32 15.83 -3.21
CA LEU A 325 -11.47 15.98 -2.02
C LEU A 325 -10.53 14.80 -1.80
N LEU A 326 -11.00 13.57 -2.08
CA LEU A 326 -10.16 12.38 -2.03
C LEU A 326 -9.04 12.47 -3.07
N MET A 327 -9.33 12.92 -4.28
CA MET A 327 -8.31 13.09 -5.33
C MET A 327 -7.31 14.20 -4.97
N ASP A 328 -7.73 15.30 -4.36
CA ASP A 328 -6.85 16.34 -3.81
C ASP A 328 -5.89 15.75 -2.76
N PHE A 329 -6.42 14.95 -1.83
CA PHE A 329 -5.63 14.22 -0.85
C PHE A 329 -4.62 13.26 -1.51
N LEU A 330 -5.07 12.44 -2.46
CA LEU A 330 -4.19 11.51 -3.17
C LEU A 330 -3.09 12.26 -3.94
N LYS A 331 -3.42 13.42 -4.52
CA LYS A 331 -2.47 14.26 -5.20
C LYS A 331 -1.38 14.77 -4.25
N GLU A 332 -1.76 15.30 -3.09
CA GLU A 332 -0.84 15.72 -2.04
C GLU A 332 0.03 14.56 -1.54
N GLN A 333 -0.58 13.40 -1.24
CA GLN A 333 0.17 12.23 -0.78
C GLN A 333 1.13 11.69 -1.85
N SER A 334 0.86 11.95 -3.12
CA SER A 334 1.71 11.50 -4.23
C SER A 334 3.03 12.28 -4.36
N GLU A 335 3.20 13.40 -3.67
CA GLU A 335 4.49 14.09 -3.59
C GLU A 335 5.54 13.22 -2.89
N GLU A 336 5.09 12.43 -1.92
CA GLU A 336 5.93 11.61 -1.06
C GLU A 336 5.91 10.12 -1.43
N LYS A 337 4.90 9.70 -2.19
CA LYS A 337 4.55 8.30 -2.44
C LYS A 337 4.23 8.07 -3.91
N GLN A 338 4.51 6.89 -4.42
CA GLN A 338 4.01 6.53 -5.74
C GLN A 338 2.59 5.98 -5.58
N ILE A 339 1.61 6.57 -6.27
CA ILE A 339 0.21 6.16 -6.19
C ILE A 339 -0.26 5.77 -7.59
N ILE A 340 -0.87 4.60 -7.70
CA ILE A 340 -1.54 4.14 -8.92
C ILE A 340 -2.99 3.91 -8.56
N ILE A 341 -3.89 4.61 -9.25
CA ILE A 341 -5.33 4.39 -9.09
C ILE A 341 -5.90 3.77 -10.35
N SER A 342 -6.85 2.85 -10.21
CA SER A 342 -7.70 2.45 -11.32
C SER A 342 -9.09 3.04 -11.16
N THR A 343 -9.61 3.68 -12.20
CA THR A 343 -10.90 4.40 -12.13
C THR A 343 -11.66 4.28 -13.45
N HIS A 344 -12.98 4.46 -13.35
CA HIS A 344 -13.89 4.64 -14.48
C HIS A 344 -14.33 6.10 -14.63
N SER A 345 -13.97 6.95 -13.67
CA SER A 345 -14.43 8.33 -13.59
C SER A 345 -13.43 9.27 -14.25
N PRO A 346 -13.78 9.93 -15.38
CA PRO A 346 -12.91 10.94 -15.99
C PRO A 346 -12.59 12.10 -15.04
N LYS A 347 -13.42 12.35 -14.01
CA LYS A 347 -13.18 13.37 -12.99
C LYS A 347 -11.87 13.20 -12.22
N ALA A 348 -11.33 11.97 -12.15
CA ALA A 348 -10.03 11.74 -11.55
C ALA A 348 -8.91 12.51 -12.29
N LEU A 349 -9.08 12.70 -13.59
CA LEU A 349 -8.08 13.31 -14.48
C LEU A 349 -7.97 14.82 -14.28
N ASP A 350 -8.99 15.46 -13.69
CA ASP A 350 -9.01 16.91 -13.44
C ASP A 350 -7.99 17.35 -12.37
N HIS A 351 -7.41 16.38 -11.66
CA HIS A 351 -6.40 16.58 -10.62
C HIS A 351 -4.96 16.49 -11.13
N LEU A 352 -4.78 16.22 -12.43
CA LEU A 352 -3.48 16.24 -13.08
C LEU A 352 -3.21 17.63 -13.67
N SER A 353 -1.99 18.12 -13.46
CA SER A 353 -1.52 19.32 -14.15
C SER A 353 -1.23 19.04 -15.64
N PRO A 354 -1.18 20.07 -16.50
CA PRO A 354 -0.84 19.90 -17.92
C PRO A 354 0.48 19.17 -18.18
N GLU A 355 1.43 19.27 -17.25
CA GLU A 355 2.75 18.63 -17.29
C GLU A 355 2.70 17.14 -16.91
N GLU A 356 1.60 16.67 -16.34
CA GLU A 356 1.42 15.31 -15.80
C GLU A 356 0.45 14.47 -16.65
N LEU A 357 0.07 14.95 -17.83
CA LEU A 357 -0.85 14.20 -18.71
C LEU A 357 -0.24 12.87 -19.20
N ASP A 358 1.09 12.72 -19.17
CA ASP A 358 1.77 11.45 -19.42
C ASP A 358 1.66 10.45 -18.24
N HIS A 359 1.08 10.84 -17.11
CA HIS A 359 0.72 9.94 -16.00
C HIS A 359 -0.61 9.20 -16.24
N ILE A 360 -1.33 9.54 -17.33
CA ILE A 360 -2.58 8.89 -17.72
C ILE A 360 -2.26 7.58 -18.45
N LEU A 361 -2.82 6.49 -17.93
CA LEU A 361 -2.69 5.14 -18.47
C LEU A 361 -4.06 4.69 -18.97
N ILE A 362 -4.16 4.34 -20.26
CA ILE A 362 -5.40 3.94 -20.90
C ILE A 362 -5.42 2.43 -21.07
N ALA A 363 -6.26 1.75 -20.29
CA ALA A 363 -6.46 0.31 -20.37
C ALA A 363 -7.58 -0.05 -21.36
N TYR A 364 -7.28 -0.94 -22.30
CA TYR A 364 -8.25 -1.50 -23.24
C TYR A 364 -8.02 -3.01 -23.42
N TYR A 365 -9.04 -3.71 -23.91
CA TYR A 365 -8.94 -5.14 -24.20
C TYR A 365 -8.79 -5.34 -25.71
N ASP A 366 -7.70 -5.98 -26.10
CA ASP A 366 -7.43 -6.43 -27.46
C ASP A 366 -7.83 -7.91 -27.60
N LEU A 367 -8.50 -8.28 -28.67
CA LEU A 367 -9.00 -9.65 -28.87
C LEU A 367 -7.88 -10.67 -29.09
N GLU A 368 -6.75 -10.25 -29.64
CA GLU A 368 -5.60 -11.11 -29.92
C GLU A 368 -4.54 -11.05 -28.84
N LYS A 369 -4.35 -9.87 -28.21
CA LYS A 369 -3.27 -9.62 -27.24
C LYS A 369 -3.73 -9.54 -25.78
N GLY A 370 -5.04 -9.67 -25.54
CA GLY A 370 -5.64 -9.50 -24.22
C GLY A 370 -5.58 -8.05 -23.73
N THR A 371 -5.43 -7.87 -22.42
CA THR A 371 -5.34 -6.53 -21.79
C THR A 371 -4.09 -5.78 -22.26
N GLN A 372 -4.31 -4.57 -22.75
CA GLN A 372 -3.26 -3.64 -23.20
C GLN A 372 -3.40 -2.29 -22.47
N ILE A 373 -2.27 -1.63 -22.21
CA ILE A 373 -2.21 -0.32 -21.57
C ILE A 373 -1.27 0.56 -22.38
N ARG A 374 -1.67 1.81 -22.60
CA ARG A 374 -0.85 2.82 -23.29
C ARG A 374 -0.94 4.17 -22.59
N HIS A 375 0.03 5.02 -22.80
CA HIS A 375 -0.10 6.44 -22.50
C HIS A 375 -0.93 7.16 -23.56
N LEU A 376 -1.33 8.40 -23.25
CA LEU A 376 -1.72 9.36 -24.27
C LEU A 376 -0.55 9.60 -25.23
N SER A 377 -0.86 9.70 -26.52
CA SER A 377 0.09 10.14 -27.54
C SER A 377 0.37 11.64 -27.43
N ASP A 378 1.52 12.09 -27.93
CA ASP A 378 1.91 13.51 -27.94
C ASP A 378 0.83 14.41 -28.56
N LYS A 379 0.12 13.91 -29.57
CA LYS A 379 -0.99 14.61 -30.22
C LYS A 379 -2.22 14.71 -29.31
N GLU A 380 -2.56 13.65 -28.58
CA GLU A 380 -3.66 13.64 -27.61
C GLU A 380 -3.33 14.58 -26.44
N ILE A 381 -2.10 14.55 -25.91
CA ILE A 381 -1.61 15.46 -24.88
C ILE A 381 -1.69 16.92 -25.36
N SER A 382 -1.16 17.23 -26.54
CA SER A 382 -1.17 18.60 -27.08
C SER A 382 -2.59 19.14 -27.24
N LYS A 383 -3.53 18.31 -27.69
CA LYS A 383 -4.96 18.68 -27.80
C LYS A 383 -5.59 18.90 -26.44
N ALA A 384 -5.33 18.02 -25.48
CA ALA A 384 -5.84 18.15 -24.13
C ALA A 384 -5.32 19.41 -23.45
N GLN A 385 -4.02 19.70 -23.53
CA GLN A 385 -3.43 20.93 -22.99
C GLN A 385 -4.06 22.18 -23.60
N LYS A 386 -4.37 22.15 -24.91
CA LYS A 386 -5.08 23.24 -25.57
C LYS A 386 -6.51 23.39 -25.04
N TYR A 387 -7.24 22.30 -24.93
CA TYR A 387 -8.61 22.31 -24.39
C TYR A 387 -8.64 22.83 -22.94
N MET A 388 -7.71 22.38 -22.10
CA MET A 388 -7.61 22.83 -20.70
C MET A 388 -7.35 24.33 -20.56
N LYS A 389 -6.63 24.93 -21.52
CA LYS A 389 -6.41 26.38 -21.57
C LYS A 389 -7.62 27.17 -22.06
N GLU A 390 -8.44 26.59 -22.94
CA GLU A 390 -9.51 27.30 -23.65
C GLU A 390 -10.90 27.12 -23.00
N VAL A 391 -11.19 25.94 -22.44
CA VAL A 391 -12.56 25.53 -22.05
C VAL A 391 -12.65 25.15 -20.58
N GLY A 392 -11.69 24.38 -20.05
CA GLY A 392 -11.69 24.00 -18.62
C GLY A 392 -11.21 22.56 -18.35
N PHE A 393 -12.07 21.74 -17.75
CA PHE A 393 -11.70 20.44 -17.16
C PHE A 393 -11.34 19.37 -18.20
N PHE A 394 -10.33 18.53 -17.88
CA PHE A 394 -9.89 17.46 -18.78
C PHE A 394 -10.94 16.35 -18.90
N SER A 395 -11.71 16.10 -17.84
CA SER A 395 -12.82 15.15 -17.83
C SER A 395 -13.85 15.44 -18.94
N ASP A 396 -14.12 16.72 -19.22
CA ASP A 396 -15.00 17.12 -20.32
C ASP A 396 -14.39 16.79 -21.68
N TYR A 397 -13.09 17.06 -21.89
CA TYR A 397 -12.39 16.66 -23.12
C TYR A 397 -12.42 15.15 -23.32
N TRP A 398 -12.19 14.39 -22.25
CA TRP A 398 -12.25 12.93 -22.29
C TRP A 398 -13.60 12.44 -22.80
N MET A 399 -14.72 12.93 -22.23
CA MET A 399 -16.08 12.56 -22.63
C MET A 399 -16.47 13.03 -24.04
N LEU A 400 -15.90 14.13 -24.51
CA LEU A 400 -16.22 14.73 -25.82
C LEU A 400 -15.31 14.24 -26.96
N SER A 401 -14.34 13.38 -26.66
CA SER A 401 -13.35 12.87 -27.62
C SER A 401 -13.52 11.38 -27.88
N ASP A 402 -12.80 10.85 -28.88
CA ASP A 402 -12.76 9.41 -29.18
C ASP A 402 -11.81 8.62 -28.22
N LEU A 403 -11.51 9.15 -27.03
CA LEU A 403 -10.58 8.53 -26.07
C LEU A 403 -11.23 7.44 -25.20
N GLU A 404 -12.55 7.33 -25.19
CA GLU A 404 -13.31 6.38 -24.37
C GLU A 404 -13.38 4.95 -24.91
#